data_AF-A0A2N3AMR3-F1
#
_entry.id   AF-A0A2N3AMR3-F1
#
_cell.length_a   1.000
_cell.length_b   1.000
_cell.length_c   1.000
_cell.angle_alpha   90.00
_cell.angle_beta   90.00
_cell.angle_gamma   90.00
#
_symmetry.space_group_name_H-M   'P 1'
#
loop_
_entity.id
_entity.type
_entity.pdbx_description
1 polymer ?
#
loop_
_entity_poly.entity_id
_entity_poly.type
_entity_poly.pdbx_seq_one_letter_code
_entity_poly.pdbx_strand_id
1 'polypeptide(L)'
;MSDLVIPSRIPWEQIKGKDLEEMLYWLLDEMGAKDLEWRIGGSGGGAADQGRDLEAFFYMPGPDGEIIRQKWWIEAKGRSKTVEARVVRDAIITAAGVHNIDVILIATNTQFSNPTRDWIEQWSITSPRLTVKLWDRNDLERFVCKHPSVINRLYPGALSLEGKLEVIRSQFWNHAYYSGTPTLSELWKCKAKLEWNNMSMIAVIAGEAANGDFTRRPWPLILSNDDLIEVLALSIVNTLPFIHRAHRSGITTEHYLKAVSYIVLVALDRLGAKIASKVIENCWDVSGCANYPKEIKRPLVNPVLRRLRDELFDVCTSDCTRVLTKPIILDKEETKDYWLRLRLPEKQDKNDKESKKILVTELFGLPCKAGFKLNKKRHCPLQTSELNKLDDEKNEINIARVMDLFGKVVRSRKLEKKREL
;
A
#
# COMPACT_ATOMS: atom_id res chain seq x y z
N MET A 1 -18.31 8.72 -11.85
CA MET A 1 -17.00 8.82 -11.17
C MET A 1 -17.30 9.14 -9.73
N SER A 2 -16.88 8.29 -8.81
CA SER A 2 -17.07 8.53 -7.38
C SER A 2 -16.20 9.70 -6.94
N ASP A 3 -16.78 10.70 -6.29
CA ASP A 3 -16.04 11.85 -5.75
C ASP A 3 -15.12 11.37 -4.61
N LEU A 4 -13.83 11.23 -4.91
CA LEU A 4 -12.81 10.73 -3.97
C LEU A 4 -12.59 11.70 -2.80
N VAL A 5 -12.68 12.99 -3.11
CA VAL A 5 -12.65 14.06 -2.11
C VAL A 5 -14.07 14.62 -2.03
N ILE A 6 -14.55 14.88 -0.82
CA ILE A 6 -15.82 15.56 -0.59
C ILE A 6 -15.49 17.05 -0.39
N PRO A 7 -15.63 17.91 -1.42
CA PRO A 7 -15.07 19.26 -1.37
C PRO A 7 -15.69 20.11 -0.26
N SER A 8 -16.98 19.90 0.02
CA SER A 8 -17.72 20.55 1.11
C SER A 8 -17.21 20.22 2.51
N ARG A 9 -16.38 19.17 2.67
CA ARG A 9 -15.75 18.79 3.93
C ARG A 9 -14.32 19.31 4.08
N ILE A 10 -13.78 20.00 3.08
CA ILE A 10 -12.48 20.67 3.19
C ILE A 10 -12.68 21.95 4.02
N PRO A 11 -12.00 22.10 5.18
CA PRO A 11 -12.20 23.25 6.06
C PRO A 11 -11.42 24.48 5.58
N TRP A 12 -11.71 24.98 4.38
CA TRP A 12 -10.99 26.07 3.71
C TRP A 12 -10.71 27.31 4.58
N GLU A 13 -11.61 27.63 5.52
CA GLU A 13 -11.46 28.76 6.43
C GLU A 13 -10.32 28.58 7.45
N GLN A 14 -9.94 27.33 7.73
CA GLN A 14 -8.89 26.92 8.66
C GLN A 14 -7.54 26.71 7.96
N ILE A 15 -7.55 26.42 6.65
CA ILE A 15 -6.34 26.18 5.84
C ILE A 15 -5.59 27.51 5.62
N LYS A 16 -4.75 27.92 6.57
CA LYS A 16 -3.96 29.16 6.56
C LYS A 16 -2.57 28.92 7.12
N GLY A 17 -1.65 29.84 6.83
CA GLY A 17 -0.27 29.77 7.31
C GLY A 17 0.34 28.41 6.96
N LYS A 18 0.90 27.74 7.97
CA LYS A 18 1.57 26.45 7.83
C LYS A 18 0.71 25.37 7.14
N ASP A 19 -0.60 25.31 7.40
CA ASP A 19 -1.45 24.27 6.79
C ASP A 19 -1.62 24.49 5.28
N LEU A 20 -1.75 25.75 4.86
CA LEU A 20 -1.82 26.11 3.44
C LEU A 20 -0.48 25.85 2.76
N GLU A 21 0.63 26.20 3.41
CA GLU A 21 1.97 25.94 2.90
C GLU A 21 2.24 24.43 2.77
N GLU A 22 1.89 23.63 3.78
CA GLU A 22 2.07 22.18 3.75
C GLU A 22 1.20 21.55 2.65
N MET A 23 -0.04 22.04 2.46
CA MET A 23 -0.89 21.61 1.35
C MET A 23 -0.25 21.88 -0.01
N LEU A 24 0.31 23.08 -0.21
CA LEU A 24 0.98 23.43 -1.46
C LEU A 24 2.23 22.58 -1.68
N TYR A 25 3.01 22.33 -0.62
CA TYR A 25 4.18 21.46 -0.70
C TYR A 25 3.80 20.08 -1.25
N TRP A 26 2.87 19.37 -0.59
CA TRP A 26 2.49 18.02 -1.01
C TRP A 26 1.77 18.01 -2.36
N LEU A 27 1.00 19.04 -2.66
CA LEU A 27 0.36 19.16 -3.96
C LEU A 27 1.38 19.32 -5.09
N LEU A 28 2.39 20.17 -4.91
CA LEU A 28 3.44 20.38 -5.91
C LEU A 28 4.29 19.11 -6.10
N ASP A 29 4.62 18.41 -5.01
CA ASP A 29 5.34 17.13 -5.05
C ASP A 29 4.56 16.07 -5.87
N GLU A 30 3.27 15.90 -5.59
CA GLU A 30 2.37 15.00 -6.32
C GLU A 30 2.16 15.42 -7.79
N MET A 31 2.27 16.72 -8.08
CA MET A 31 2.26 17.26 -9.46
C MET A 31 3.61 17.10 -10.17
N GLY A 32 4.62 16.52 -9.51
CA GLY A 32 5.89 16.17 -10.12
C GLY A 32 7.00 17.22 -9.94
N ALA A 33 6.87 18.15 -9.00
CA ALA A 33 7.93 19.08 -8.64
C ALA A 33 9.24 18.34 -8.28
N LYS A 34 10.37 19.00 -8.53
CA LYS A 34 11.71 18.53 -8.20
C LYS A 34 12.44 19.58 -7.39
N ASP A 35 13.37 19.11 -6.55
CA ASP A 35 14.13 19.92 -5.59
C ASP A 35 13.21 20.90 -4.85
N LEU A 36 12.07 20.40 -4.38
CA LEU A 36 11.08 21.19 -3.64
C LEU A 36 11.62 21.48 -2.24
N GLU A 37 11.88 22.75 -1.95
CA GLU A 37 12.54 23.18 -0.72
C GLU A 37 11.73 24.21 0.05
N TRP A 38 11.76 24.06 1.38
CA TRP A 38 11.28 25.08 2.32
C TRP A 38 12.34 26.16 2.48
N ARG A 39 12.01 27.40 2.13
CA ARG A 39 12.90 28.53 2.38
C ARG A 39 12.55 29.18 3.72
N ILE A 40 13.56 29.30 4.58
CA ILE A 40 13.49 30.13 5.78
C ILE A 40 13.98 31.52 5.39
N GLY A 41 13.07 32.46 5.14
CA GLY A 41 13.41 33.87 4.88
C GLY A 41 13.35 34.71 6.16
N GLY A 42 14.50 35.03 6.76
CA GLY A 42 14.65 35.75 8.05
C GLY A 42 14.32 37.26 7.99
N SER A 43 13.95 37.92 9.09
CA SER A 43 14.85 38.44 10.13
C SER A 43 14.05 38.77 11.42
N GLY A 44 14.51 38.31 12.58
CA GLY A 44 13.91 38.62 13.88
C GLY A 44 13.63 37.36 14.69
N GLY A 45 14.22 37.29 15.88
CA GLY A 45 14.19 36.12 16.74
C GLY A 45 12.77 35.66 17.11
N GLY A 46 12.64 34.35 17.30
CA GLY A 46 11.64 33.71 18.14
C GLY A 46 10.22 34.28 18.05
N ALA A 47 9.53 34.06 16.93
CA ALA A 47 8.08 34.16 16.89
C ALA A 47 7.51 32.99 16.08
N ALA A 48 6.46 32.36 16.60
CA ALA A 48 5.88 31.11 16.12
C ALA A 48 5.10 31.22 14.79
N ASP A 49 5.18 32.37 14.09
CA ASP A 49 4.36 32.72 12.91
C ASP A 49 5.20 33.04 11.64
N GLN A 50 6.45 32.59 11.54
CA GLN A 50 7.24 32.77 10.32
C GLN A 50 6.76 31.81 9.21
N GLY A 51 5.87 32.33 8.35
CA GLY A 51 5.48 31.66 7.10
C GLY A 51 6.70 31.37 6.22
N ARG A 52 6.70 30.22 5.57
CA ARG A 52 7.82 29.73 4.77
C ARG A 52 7.44 29.77 3.29
N ASP A 53 8.27 30.43 2.50
CA ASP A 53 8.15 30.38 1.04
C ASP A 53 8.68 29.04 0.52
N LEU A 54 8.15 28.60 -0.62
CA LEU A 54 8.55 27.36 -1.28
C LEU A 54 9.25 27.66 -2.60
N GLU A 55 10.26 26.88 -2.92
CA GLU A 55 10.95 26.91 -4.21
C GLU A 55 10.96 25.51 -4.82
N ALA A 56 10.76 25.41 -6.13
CA ALA A 56 10.73 24.13 -6.82
C ALA A 56 11.16 24.25 -8.28
N PHE A 57 11.44 23.10 -8.91
CA PHE A 57 11.63 23.00 -10.35
C PHE A 57 10.59 22.10 -10.99
N PHE A 58 10.10 22.52 -12.16
CA PHE A 58 9.33 21.69 -13.07
C PHE A 58 10.09 21.49 -14.37
N TYR A 59 10.01 20.28 -14.91
CA TYR A 59 10.64 19.90 -16.18
C TYR A 59 9.53 19.67 -17.20
N MET A 60 9.50 20.50 -18.25
CA MET A 60 8.47 20.47 -19.28
C MET A 60 9.09 20.17 -20.65
N PRO A 61 8.45 19.34 -21.49
CA PRO A 61 8.90 19.16 -22.86
C PRO A 61 8.69 20.46 -23.66
N GLY A 62 9.75 20.93 -24.30
CA GLY A 62 9.73 22.01 -25.27
C GLY A 62 9.18 21.56 -26.62
N PRO A 63 8.86 22.49 -27.53
CA PRO A 63 8.30 22.20 -28.85
C PRO A 63 9.20 21.31 -29.73
N ASP A 64 10.50 21.31 -29.46
CA ASP A 64 11.55 20.51 -30.11
C ASP A 64 11.87 19.20 -29.40
N GLY A 65 11.20 18.93 -28.27
CA GLY A 65 11.45 17.77 -27.41
C GLY A 65 12.56 17.99 -26.38
N GLU A 66 13.21 19.17 -26.32
CA GLU A 66 14.15 19.49 -25.25
C GLU A 66 13.41 19.63 -23.90
N ILE A 67 14.06 19.26 -22.80
CA ILE A 67 13.46 19.42 -21.47
C ILE A 67 13.80 20.80 -20.94
N ILE A 68 12.78 21.66 -20.86
CA ILE A 68 12.88 23.00 -20.28
C ILE A 68 12.73 22.88 -18.77
N ARG A 69 13.78 23.27 -18.04
CA ARG A 69 13.75 23.39 -16.57
C ARG A 69 13.22 24.77 -16.21
N GLN A 70 12.08 24.81 -15.50
CA GLN A 70 11.48 26.04 -14.99
C GLN A 70 11.63 26.11 -13.48
N LYS A 71 12.16 27.24 -12.98
CA LYS A 71 12.24 27.57 -11.57
C LYS A 71 10.96 28.28 -11.09
N TRP A 72 10.33 27.71 -10.09
CA TRP A 72 9.07 28.19 -9.51
C TRP A 72 9.30 28.73 -8.10
N TRP A 73 8.77 29.93 -7.85
CA TRP A 73 8.68 30.57 -6.56
C TRP A 73 7.23 30.54 -6.07
N ILE A 74 6.97 29.99 -4.90
CA ILE A 74 5.60 29.74 -4.44
C ILE A 74 5.37 30.43 -3.10
N GLU A 75 4.31 31.22 -3.04
CA GLU A 75 3.96 32.03 -1.88
C GLU A 75 2.52 31.76 -1.43
N ALA A 76 2.37 31.38 -0.17
CA ALA A 76 1.08 31.08 0.45
C ALA A 76 0.49 32.33 1.12
N LYS A 77 -0.70 32.75 0.69
CA LYS A 77 -1.41 33.92 1.23
C LYS A 77 -2.77 33.55 1.81
N GLY A 78 -2.74 32.95 3.01
CA GLY A 78 -3.95 32.64 3.76
C GLY A 78 -4.75 33.90 4.14
N ARG A 79 -6.07 33.91 3.90
CA ARG A 79 -6.99 35.02 4.22
C ARG A 79 -8.34 34.53 4.73
N SER A 80 -9.04 35.39 5.47
CA SER A 80 -10.45 35.15 5.85
C SER A 80 -11.44 35.71 4.81
N LYS A 81 -10.98 36.63 3.95
CA LYS A 81 -11.76 37.23 2.85
C LYS A 81 -10.93 37.16 1.57
N THR A 82 -11.03 38.10 0.66
CA THR A 82 -10.25 38.12 -0.57
C THR A 82 -8.79 38.53 -0.37
N VAL A 83 -7.94 38.21 -1.33
CA VAL A 83 -6.56 38.72 -1.41
C VAL A 83 -6.54 39.97 -2.29
N GLU A 84 -6.02 41.08 -1.74
CA GLU A 84 -5.96 42.38 -2.43
C GLU A 84 -4.71 42.53 -3.32
N ALA A 85 -4.82 43.41 -4.32
CA ALA A 85 -3.78 43.62 -5.33
C ALA A 85 -2.43 44.03 -4.72
N ARG A 86 -2.44 44.77 -3.62
CA ARG A 86 -1.22 45.19 -2.92
C ARG A 86 -0.40 43.98 -2.44
N VAL A 87 -1.06 42.98 -1.86
CA VAL A 87 -0.39 41.77 -1.35
C VAL A 87 0.28 41.01 -2.50
N VAL A 88 -0.39 40.92 -3.64
CA VAL A 88 0.13 40.26 -4.85
C VAL A 88 1.28 41.05 -5.47
N ARG A 89 1.21 42.38 -5.49
CA ARG A 89 2.31 43.24 -5.94
C ARG A 89 3.57 43.05 -5.09
N ASP A 90 3.42 43.06 -3.78
CA ASP A 90 4.54 42.93 -2.85
C ASP A 90 5.25 41.56 -3.03
N ALA A 91 4.48 40.49 -3.24
CA ALA A 91 4.96 39.15 -3.57
C ALA A 91 5.77 39.14 -4.89
N ILE A 92 5.22 39.74 -5.94
CA ILE A 92 5.87 39.79 -7.27
C ILE A 92 7.15 40.63 -7.25
N ILE A 93 7.15 41.76 -6.56
CA ILE A 93 8.35 42.60 -6.43
C ILE A 93 9.44 41.84 -5.68
N THR A 94 9.07 41.11 -4.62
CA THR A 94 10.01 40.28 -3.86
C THR A 94 10.61 39.18 -4.75
N ALA A 95 9.77 38.44 -5.48
CA ALA A 95 10.25 37.40 -6.40
C ALA A 95 11.07 37.98 -7.55
N ALA A 96 10.69 39.13 -8.12
CA ALA A 96 11.45 39.79 -9.19
C ALA A 96 12.85 40.24 -8.72
N GLY A 97 13.04 40.47 -7.41
CA GLY A 97 14.34 40.74 -6.80
C GLY A 97 15.23 39.50 -6.66
N VAL A 98 14.69 38.30 -6.85
CA VAL A 98 15.44 37.04 -6.79
C VAL A 98 15.85 36.62 -8.21
N HIS A 99 17.12 36.31 -8.41
CA HIS A 99 17.64 35.93 -9.72
C HIS A 99 17.09 34.58 -10.21
N ASN A 100 16.80 34.51 -11.52
CA ASN A 100 16.47 33.30 -12.28
C ASN A 100 15.16 32.58 -11.87
N ILE A 101 14.11 33.33 -11.53
CA ILE A 101 12.76 32.76 -11.37
C ILE A 101 12.01 32.88 -12.70
N ASP A 102 11.43 31.77 -13.15
CA ASP A 102 10.62 31.73 -14.36
C ASP A 102 9.13 31.93 -14.05
N VAL A 103 8.68 31.38 -12.91
CA VAL A 103 7.28 31.41 -12.49
C VAL A 103 7.17 31.81 -11.02
N ILE A 104 6.32 32.79 -10.71
CA ILE A 104 5.81 33.01 -9.36
C ILE A 104 4.38 32.49 -9.26
N LEU A 105 4.12 31.62 -8.30
CA LEU A 105 2.81 31.13 -7.93
C LEU A 105 2.40 31.77 -6.61
N ILE A 106 1.28 32.50 -6.62
CA ILE A 106 0.65 33.00 -5.40
C ILE A 106 -0.62 32.20 -5.17
N ALA A 107 -0.70 31.51 -4.04
CA ALA A 107 -1.81 30.64 -3.71
C ALA A 107 -2.56 31.10 -2.47
N THR A 108 -3.89 30.96 -2.45
CA THR A 108 -4.75 31.37 -1.34
C THR A 108 -5.89 30.38 -1.08
N ASN A 109 -6.30 30.26 0.17
CA ASN A 109 -7.47 29.48 0.60
C ASN A 109 -8.81 30.16 0.30
N THR A 110 -8.80 31.39 -0.24
CA THR A 110 -9.99 32.18 -0.59
C THR A 110 -9.97 32.60 -2.06
N GLN A 111 -10.44 33.79 -2.42
CA GLN A 111 -10.46 34.31 -3.78
C GLN A 111 -9.57 35.54 -3.92
N PHE A 112 -9.03 35.78 -5.10
CA PHE A 112 -8.45 37.07 -5.46
C PHE A 112 -9.57 38.05 -5.82
N SER A 113 -9.43 39.32 -5.42
CA SER A 113 -10.38 40.35 -5.84
C SER A 113 -10.24 40.63 -7.36
N ASN A 114 -11.31 41.09 -8.01
CA ASN A 114 -11.27 41.46 -9.44
C ASN A 114 -10.14 42.47 -9.76
N PRO A 115 -9.94 43.54 -8.96
CA PRO A 115 -8.82 44.45 -9.19
C PRO A 115 -7.44 43.78 -9.15
N THR A 116 -7.28 42.68 -8.41
CA THR A 116 -6.04 41.90 -8.40
C THR A 116 -5.83 41.17 -9.72
N ARG A 117 -6.89 40.57 -10.28
CA ARG A 117 -6.83 39.85 -11.57
C ARG A 117 -6.56 40.81 -12.71
N ASP A 118 -7.30 41.92 -12.78
CA ASP A 118 -7.12 42.95 -13.81
C ASP A 118 -5.70 43.51 -13.81
N TRP A 119 -5.13 43.72 -12.62
CA TRP A 119 -3.76 44.21 -12.48
C TRP A 119 -2.72 43.19 -12.97
N ILE A 120 -2.92 41.89 -12.73
CA ILE A 120 -2.02 40.83 -13.21
C ILE A 120 -2.04 40.75 -14.74
N GLU A 121 -3.20 40.85 -15.36
CA GLU A 121 -3.32 40.87 -16.83
C GLU A 121 -2.50 42.03 -17.40
N GLN A 122 -2.66 43.24 -16.85
CA GLN A 122 -1.86 44.41 -17.25
C GLN A 122 -0.36 44.23 -17.00
N TRP A 123 0.01 43.66 -15.85
CA TRP A 123 1.41 43.43 -15.51
C TRP A 123 2.06 42.41 -16.46
N SER A 124 1.36 41.33 -16.81
CA SER A 124 1.88 40.28 -17.70
C SER A 124 2.22 40.80 -19.10
N ILE A 125 1.49 41.82 -19.58
CA ILE A 125 1.78 42.49 -20.86
C ILE A 125 3.09 43.29 -20.77
N THR A 126 3.35 43.95 -19.64
CA THR A 126 4.50 44.85 -19.47
C THR A 126 5.77 44.14 -19.00
N SER A 127 5.66 42.96 -18.39
CA SER A 127 6.77 42.22 -17.78
C SER A 127 6.75 40.73 -18.19
N PRO A 128 7.00 40.38 -19.47
CA PRO A 128 6.77 39.03 -19.97
C PRO A 128 7.78 37.97 -19.48
N ARG A 129 8.87 38.39 -18.82
CA ARG A 129 9.94 37.46 -18.39
C ARG A 129 9.57 36.60 -17.20
N LEU A 130 8.78 37.13 -16.26
CA LEU A 130 8.35 36.42 -15.07
C LEU A 130 6.88 36.05 -15.24
N THR A 131 6.56 34.76 -15.21
CA THR A 131 5.17 34.30 -15.34
C THR A 131 4.49 34.34 -13.97
N VAL A 132 3.39 35.08 -13.82
CA VAL A 132 2.60 35.05 -12.58
C VAL A 132 1.45 34.07 -12.71
N LYS A 133 1.32 33.16 -11.75
CA LYS A 133 0.18 32.26 -11.57
C LYS A 133 -0.53 32.58 -10.27
N LEU A 134 -1.85 32.61 -10.33
CA LEU A 134 -2.73 32.78 -9.17
C LEU A 134 -3.51 31.49 -8.98
N TRP A 135 -3.39 30.85 -7.82
CA TRP A 135 -4.24 29.71 -7.44
C TRP A 135 -5.16 30.14 -6.30
N ASP A 136 -6.45 30.22 -6.58
CA ASP A 136 -7.44 30.50 -5.56
C ASP A 136 -8.05 29.21 -4.99
N ARG A 137 -9.01 29.35 -4.07
CA ARG A 137 -9.75 28.23 -3.48
C ARG A 137 -10.27 27.25 -4.53
N ASN A 138 -10.86 27.74 -5.62
CA ASN A 138 -11.47 26.88 -6.63
C ASN A 138 -10.40 26.12 -7.41
N ASP A 139 -9.27 26.79 -7.72
CA ASP A 139 -8.13 26.13 -8.33
C ASP A 139 -7.55 25.04 -7.42
N LEU A 140 -7.29 25.38 -6.15
CA LEU A 140 -6.76 24.44 -5.16
C LEU A 140 -7.73 23.27 -4.94
N GLU A 141 -9.03 23.52 -4.82
CA GLU A 141 -10.06 22.48 -4.70
C GLU A 141 -10.05 21.52 -5.89
N ARG A 142 -9.96 22.05 -7.11
CA ARG A 142 -9.84 21.23 -8.33
C ARG A 142 -8.55 20.40 -8.32
N PHE A 143 -7.43 20.94 -7.86
CA PHE A 143 -6.17 20.21 -7.82
C PHE A 143 -6.18 19.12 -6.75
N VAL A 144 -6.60 19.42 -5.52
CA VAL A 144 -6.63 18.41 -4.45
C VAL A 144 -7.65 17.30 -4.72
N CYS A 145 -8.74 17.57 -5.44
CA CYS A 145 -9.66 16.53 -5.91
C CYS A 145 -9.00 15.53 -6.88
N LYS A 146 -7.97 15.95 -7.62
CA LYS A 146 -7.15 15.09 -8.48
C LYS A 146 -6.02 14.38 -7.72
N HIS A 147 -5.67 14.88 -6.54
CA HIS A 147 -4.59 14.34 -5.69
C HIS A 147 -5.09 14.03 -4.26
N PRO A 148 -5.94 12.99 -4.08
CA PRO A 148 -6.55 12.69 -2.77
C PRO A 148 -5.54 12.35 -1.65
N SER A 149 -4.31 11.94 -1.99
CA SER A 149 -3.23 11.68 -1.02
C SER A 149 -2.85 12.92 -0.21
N VAL A 150 -2.89 14.10 -0.84
CA VAL A 150 -2.64 15.40 -0.20
C VAL A 150 -3.68 15.67 0.89
N ILE A 151 -4.96 15.46 0.57
CA ILE A 151 -6.06 15.63 1.52
C ILE A 151 -6.01 14.60 2.64
N ASN A 152 -5.65 13.35 2.35
CA ASN A 152 -5.50 12.33 3.38
C ASN A 152 -4.53 12.74 4.50
N ARG A 153 -3.46 13.45 4.12
CA ARG A 153 -2.41 13.86 5.04
C ARG A 153 -2.86 14.98 5.98
N LEU A 154 -3.57 15.97 5.45
CA LEU A 154 -3.94 17.18 6.18
C LEU A 154 -5.32 17.07 6.82
N TYR A 155 -6.29 16.58 6.05
CA TYR A 155 -7.69 16.51 6.45
C TYR A 155 -8.34 15.18 6.02
N PRO A 156 -7.95 14.04 6.63
CA PRO A 156 -8.48 12.72 6.26
C PRO A 156 -10.02 12.60 6.34
N GLY A 157 -10.69 13.46 7.12
CA GLY A 157 -12.15 13.55 7.19
C GLY A 157 -12.84 14.09 5.93
N ALA A 158 -12.09 14.76 5.05
CA ALA A 158 -12.59 15.27 3.77
C ALA A 158 -12.58 14.22 2.65
N LEU A 159 -11.99 13.04 2.88
CA LEU A 159 -12.08 11.92 1.93
C LEU A 159 -13.41 11.18 2.06
N SER A 160 -13.97 10.81 0.92
CA SER A 160 -15.02 9.79 0.86
C SER A 160 -14.45 8.40 1.21
N LEU A 161 -15.32 7.41 1.38
CA LEU A 161 -14.86 6.03 1.62
C LEU A 161 -14.08 5.50 0.41
N GLU A 162 -14.53 5.86 -0.79
CA GLU A 162 -13.89 5.57 -2.07
C GLU A 162 -12.54 6.30 -2.18
N GLY A 163 -12.48 7.56 -1.74
CA GLY A 163 -11.23 8.31 -1.64
C GLY A 163 -10.20 7.67 -0.72
N LYS A 164 -10.63 7.23 0.47
CA LYS A 164 -9.76 6.51 1.40
C LYS A 164 -9.23 5.22 0.77
N LEU A 165 -10.09 4.46 0.08
CA LEU A 165 -9.69 3.24 -0.61
C LEU A 165 -8.67 3.53 -1.72
N GLU A 166 -8.88 4.58 -2.51
CA GLU A 166 -7.98 4.99 -3.58
C GLU A 166 -6.62 5.45 -3.04
N VAL A 167 -6.60 6.19 -1.94
CA VAL A 167 -5.34 6.59 -1.28
C VAL A 167 -4.57 5.37 -0.80
N ILE A 168 -5.23 4.40 -0.15
CA ILE A 168 -4.58 3.15 0.28
C ILE A 168 -3.99 2.42 -0.93
N ARG A 169 -4.77 2.27 -2.01
CA ARG A 169 -4.32 1.64 -3.24
C ARG A 169 -3.08 2.34 -3.81
N SER A 170 -3.14 3.66 -3.97
CA SER A 170 -2.05 4.46 -4.53
C SER A 170 -0.79 4.42 -3.66
N GLN A 171 -0.92 4.65 -2.35
CA GLN A 171 0.21 4.62 -1.42
C GLN A 171 0.87 3.24 -1.38
N PHE A 172 0.08 2.18 -1.37
CA PHE A 172 0.62 0.83 -1.38
C PHE A 172 1.35 0.52 -2.69
N TRP A 173 0.72 0.76 -3.84
CA TRP A 173 1.33 0.37 -5.11
C TRP A 173 2.47 1.27 -5.55
N ASN A 174 2.41 2.57 -5.28
CA ASN A 174 3.43 3.53 -5.75
C ASN A 174 4.56 3.71 -4.74
N HIS A 175 4.28 3.58 -3.44
CA HIS A 175 5.23 3.92 -2.39
C HIS A 175 5.51 2.77 -1.41
N ALA A 176 4.91 1.60 -1.59
CA ALA A 176 5.01 0.44 -0.69
C ALA A 176 4.58 0.74 0.76
N TYR A 177 3.71 1.74 0.97
CA TYR A 177 3.16 2.06 2.29
C TYR A 177 1.94 1.20 2.62
N TYR A 178 1.86 0.74 3.86
CA TYR A 178 0.77 -0.10 4.37
C TYR A 178 -0.24 0.74 5.16
N SER A 179 -1.53 0.51 4.93
CA SER A 179 -2.59 1.18 5.67
C SER A 179 -2.66 0.75 7.13
N GLY A 180 -3.01 1.68 8.02
CA GLY A 180 -3.19 1.41 9.45
C GLY A 180 -4.53 0.75 9.82
N THR A 181 -4.58 0.17 11.02
CA THR A 181 -5.74 -0.55 11.57
C THR A 181 -7.05 0.27 11.63
N PRO A 182 -7.04 1.58 11.99
CA PRO A 182 -8.28 2.37 12.04
C PRO A 182 -8.98 2.44 10.68
N THR A 183 -8.22 2.74 9.62
CA THR A 183 -8.74 2.82 8.25
C THR A 183 -9.22 1.47 7.76
N LEU A 184 -8.46 0.39 8.00
CA LEU A 184 -8.88 -0.97 7.65
C LEU A 184 -10.18 -1.37 8.37
N SER A 185 -10.34 -0.97 9.63
CA SER A 185 -11.54 -1.25 10.41
C SER A 185 -12.78 -0.51 9.88
N GLU A 186 -12.60 0.75 9.44
CA GLU A 186 -13.65 1.55 8.82
C GLU A 186 -14.08 0.95 7.48
N LEU A 187 -13.12 0.65 6.60
CA LEU A 187 -13.40 0.03 5.29
C LEU A 187 -14.09 -1.32 5.45
N TRP A 188 -13.71 -2.14 6.43
CA TRP A 188 -14.33 -3.45 6.65
C TRP A 188 -15.80 -3.35 7.07
N LYS A 189 -16.15 -2.35 7.89
CA LYS A 189 -17.54 -2.09 8.29
C LYS A 189 -18.38 -1.66 7.08
N CYS A 190 -17.79 -0.90 6.17
CA CYS A 190 -18.44 -0.34 4.99
C CYS A 190 -18.22 -1.14 3.70
N LYS A 191 -17.59 -2.32 3.75
CA LYS A 191 -17.14 -3.08 2.57
C LYS A 191 -18.19 -3.36 1.52
N ALA A 192 -19.46 -3.51 1.91
CA ALA A 192 -20.58 -3.75 0.99
C ALA A 192 -21.03 -2.51 0.20
N LYS A 193 -20.58 -1.31 0.62
CA LYS A 193 -20.89 -0.03 -0.03
C LYS A 193 -19.79 0.43 -0.98
N LEU A 194 -18.64 -0.24 -0.97
CA LEU A 194 -17.46 0.12 -1.74
C LEU A 194 -17.43 -0.63 -3.07
N GLU A 195 -17.00 0.05 -4.12
CA GLU A 195 -16.60 -0.59 -5.37
C GLU A 195 -15.17 -1.10 -5.25
N TRP A 196 -15.02 -2.42 -5.26
CA TRP A 196 -13.72 -3.06 -5.10
C TRP A 196 -13.05 -3.30 -6.44
N ASN A 197 -11.82 -2.80 -6.58
CA ASN A 197 -10.86 -3.25 -7.57
C ASN A 197 -9.91 -4.26 -6.91
N ASN A 198 -9.50 -5.29 -7.66
CA ASN A 198 -8.55 -6.32 -7.22
C ASN A 198 -7.22 -5.74 -6.71
N MET A 199 -6.72 -4.66 -7.30
CA MET A 199 -5.53 -3.94 -6.83
C MET A 199 -5.75 -3.28 -5.45
N SER A 200 -6.94 -2.73 -5.21
CA SER A 200 -7.30 -2.18 -3.88
C SER A 200 -7.47 -3.30 -2.86
N MET A 201 -8.00 -4.46 -3.29
CA MET A 201 -8.13 -5.64 -2.43
C MET A 201 -6.76 -6.13 -1.96
N ILE A 202 -5.77 -6.24 -2.85
CA ILE A 202 -4.40 -6.62 -2.50
C ILE A 202 -3.81 -5.63 -1.48
N ALA A 203 -4.03 -4.33 -1.70
CA ALA A 203 -3.53 -3.29 -0.80
C ALA A 203 -4.09 -3.41 0.63
N VAL A 204 -5.40 -3.68 0.79
CA VAL A 204 -5.99 -3.87 2.12
C VAL A 204 -5.58 -5.18 2.78
N ILE A 205 -5.42 -6.27 2.01
CA ILE A 205 -4.88 -7.55 2.53
C ILE A 205 -3.45 -7.34 3.03
N ALA A 206 -2.63 -6.61 2.28
CA ALA A 206 -1.27 -6.26 2.66
C ALA A 206 -1.22 -5.34 3.88
N GLY A 207 -2.13 -4.36 3.96
CA GLY A 207 -2.31 -3.55 5.15
C GLY A 207 -2.67 -4.38 6.39
N GLU A 208 -3.55 -5.35 6.24
CA GLU A 208 -3.93 -6.27 7.32
C GLU A 208 -2.75 -7.15 7.76
N ALA A 209 -1.90 -7.56 6.81
CA ALA A 209 -0.69 -8.33 7.10
C ALA A 209 0.38 -7.52 7.87
N ALA A 210 0.42 -6.21 7.64
CA ALA A 210 1.36 -5.31 8.30
C ALA A 210 0.87 -4.85 9.69
N ASN A 211 -0.38 -4.39 9.77
CA ASN A 211 -0.89 -3.63 10.92
C ASN A 211 -2.17 -4.22 11.51
N GLY A 212 -2.62 -5.38 11.03
CA GLY A 212 -3.94 -5.93 11.33
C GLY A 212 -3.91 -7.36 11.84
N ASP A 213 -5.07 -8.01 11.73
CA ASP A 213 -5.32 -9.39 12.12
C ASP A 213 -6.28 -10.03 11.11
N PHE A 214 -5.76 -10.99 10.34
CA PHE A 214 -6.53 -11.71 9.32
C PHE A 214 -7.78 -12.42 9.89
N THR A 215 -7.81 -12.74 11.18
CA THR A 215 -8.98 -13.36 11.82
C THR A 215 -10.13 -12.37 12.02
N ARG A 216 -9.82 -11.08 12.17
CA ARG A 216 -10.82 -10.02 12.35
C ARG A 216 -11.38 -9.53 11.02
N ARG A 217 -10.53 -9.45 10.00
CA ARG A 217 -10.88 -8.95 8.67
C ARG A 217 -10.28 -9.86 7.60
N PRO A 218 -10.87 -11.03 7.36
CA PRO A 218 -10.41 -11.97 6.34
C PRO A 218 -10.83 -11.49 4.94
N TRP A 219 -10.20 -10.42 4.46
CA TRP A 219 -10.47 -9.78 3.16
C TRP A 219 -10.61 -10.75 1.97
N PRO A 220 -9.73 -11.76 1.77
CA PRO A 220 -9.87 -12.65 0.61
C PRO A 220 -11.13 -13.55 0.65
N LEU A 221 -11.78 -13.71 1.81
CA LEU A 221 -12.97 -14.55 1.93
C LEU A 221 -14.24 -13.89 1.37
N ILE A 222 -14.25 -12.57 1.17
CA ILE A 222 -15.42 -11.86 0.62
C ILE A 222 -15.42 -11.84 -0.92
N LEU A 223 -14.32 -12.24 -1.55
CA LEU A 223 -14.17 -12.27 -3.00
C LEU A 223 -14.99 -13.39 -3.65
N SER A 224 -15.42 -13.18 -4.90
CA SER A 224 -15.89 -14.29 -5.73
C SER A 224 -14.72 -15.25 -6.06
N ASN A 225 -15.01 -16.42 -6.62
CA ASN A 225 -13.92 -17.33 -7.03
C ASN A 225 -13.10 -16.75 -8.19
N ASP A 226 -13.73 -16.01 -9.10
CA ASP A 226 -13.07 -15.40 -10.24
C ASP A 226 -12.17 -14.24 -9.79
N ASP A 227 -12.67 -13.37 -8.91
CA ASP A 227 -11.86 -12.29 -8.34
C ASP A 227 -10.69 -12.84 -7.50
N LEU A 228 -10.89 -13.95 -6.79
CA LEU A 228 -9.81 -14.61 -6.04
C LEU A 228 -8.71 -15.15 -6.97
N ILE A 229 -9.06 -15.68 -8.14
CA ILE A 229 -8.10 -16.10 -9.16
C ILE A 229 -7.31 -14.89 -9.66
N GLU A 230 -7.99 -13.79 -9.97
CA GLU A 230 -7.37 -12.59 -10.48
C GLU A 230 -6.47 -11.91 -9.42
N VAL A 231 -6.94 -11.77 -8.18
CA VAL A 231 -6.15 -11.27 -7.05
C VAL A 231 -4.92 -12.12 -6.80
N LEU A 232 -5.03 -13.45 -6.88
CA LEU A 232 -3.86 -14.34 -6.77
C LEU A 232 -2.86 -14.10 -7.90
N ALA A 233 -3.33 -14.05 -9.16
CA ALA A 233 -2.47 -13.79 -10.31
C ALA A 233 -1.78 -12.43 -10.22
N LEU A 234 -2.53 -11.36 -9.95
CA LEU A 234 -2.02 -9.99 -9.83
C LEU A 234 -1.02 -9.84 -8.69
N SER A 235 -1.25 -10.51 -7.55
CA SER A 235 -0.30 -10.50 -6.42
C SER A 235 1.04 -11.12 -6.81
N ILE A 236 1.02 -12.24 -7.53
CA ILE A 236 2.23 -12.92 -7.95
C ILE A 236 2.95 -12.11 -9.04
N VAL A 237 2.24 -11.62 -10.05
CA VAL A 237 2.80 -10.81 -11.15
C VAL A 237 3.47 -9.53 -10.64
N ASN A 238 2.85 -8.86 -9.66
CA ASN A 238 3.35 -7.60 -9.13
C ASN A 238 4.39 -7.76 -8.01
N THR A 239 4.83 -8.98 -7.69
CA THR A 239 5.80 -9.22 -6.62
C THR A 239 7.14 -8.52 -6.91
N LEU A 240 7.70 -8.66 -8.12
CA LEU A 240 8.99 -8.04 -8.45
C LEU A 240 8.94 -6.50 -8.46
N PRO A 241 7.98 -5.85 -9.16
CA PRO A 241 7.86 -4.39 -9.11
C PRO A 241 7.67 -3.87 -7.68
N PHE A 242 6.90 -4.57 -6.85
CA PHE A 242 6.68 -4.18 -5.46
C PHE A 242 7.96 -4.27 -4.63
N ILE A 243 8.69 -5.39 -4.69
CA ILE A 243 9.95 -5.59 -3.96
C ILE A 243 10.97 -4.50 -4.32
N HIS A 244 11.10 -4.18 -5.62
CA HIS A 244 12.02 -3.13 -6.07
C HIS A 244 11.68 -1.76 -5.46
N ARG A 245 10.39 -1.40 -5.42
CA ARG A 245 9.93 -0.15 -4.80
C ARG A 245 10.13 -0.14 -3.29
N ALA A 246 9.75 -1.23 -2.61
CA ALA A 246 9.94 -1.37 -1.16
C ALA A 246 11.41 -1.21 -0.78
N HIS A 247 12.32 -1.84 -1.52
CA HIS A 247 13.76 -1.73 -1.29
C HIS A 247 14.28 -0.29 -1.46
N ARG A 248 13.83 0.43 -2.51
CA ARG A 248 14.20 1.85 -2.72
C ARG A 248 13.72 2.75 -1.59
N SER A 249 12.60 2.42 -0.97
CA SER A 249 12.03 3.16 0.16
C SER A 249 12.52 2.65 1.53
N GLY A 250 13.38 1.64 1.59
CA GLY A 250 13.82 1.03 2.85
C GLY A 250 12.71 0.29 3.63
N ILE A 251 11.64 -0.11 2.93
CA ILE A 251 10.48 -0.79 3.52
C ILE A 251 10.65 -2.30 3.44
N THR A 252 10.28 -3.02 4.50
CA THR A 252 10.32 -4.48 4.54
C THR A 252 9.30 -5.13 3.60
N THR A 253 9.70 -6.19 2.91
CA THR A 253 8.85 -6.96 2.01
C THR A 253 8.08 -8.08 2.72
N GLU A 254 8.39 -8.34 4.00
CA GLU A 254 7.82 -9.46 4.77
C GLU A 254 6.29 -9.40 4.86
N HIS A 255 5.73 -8.20 5.07
CA HIS A 255 4.27 -8.02 5.16
C HIS A 255 3.58 -8.29 3.81
N TYR A 256 4.23 -7.92 2.71
CA TYR A 256 3.72 -8.25 1.38
C TYR A 256 3.73 -9.76 1.16
N LEU A 257 4.84 -10.44 1.46
CA LEU A 257 4.92 -11.89 1.34
C LEU A 257 3.89 -12.59 2.24
N LYS A 258 3.62 -12.08 3.45
CA LYS A 258 2.57 -12.56 4.37
C LYS A 258 1.17 -12.41 3.77
N ALA A 259 0.91 -11.33 3.05
CA ALA A 259 -0.35 -11.13 2.36
C ALA A 259 -0.53 -12.10 1.19
N VAL A 260 0.50 -12.25 0.35
CA VAL A 260 0.43 -13.17 -0.80
C VAL A 260 0.34 -14.63 -0.33
N SER A 261 1.08 -15.03 0.73
CA SER A 261 0.95 -16.38 1.32
C SER A 261 -0.47 -16.65 1.81
N TYR A 262 -1.12 -15.65 2.42
CA TYR A 262 -2.51 -15.76 2.86
C TYR A 262 -3.49 -15.89 1.68
N ILE A 263 -3.29 -15.14 0.59
CA ILE A 263 -4.10 -15.28 -0.63
C ILE A 263 -3.95 -16.70 -1.21
N VAL A 264 -2.73 -17.24 -1.27
CA VAL A 264 -2.48 -18.63 -1.70
C VAL A 264 -3.19 -19.63 -0.78
N LEU A 265 -3.14 -19.43 0.54
CA LEU A 265 -3.84 -20.28 1.51
C LEU A 265 -5.36 -20.29 1.26
N VAL A 266 -5.98 -19.13 1.01
CA VAL A 266 -7.41 -19.03 0.73
C VAL A 266 -7.76 -19.67 -0.62
N ALA A 267 -6.93 -19.48 -1.65
CA ALA A 267 -7.09 -20.15 -2.94
C ALA A 267 -7.00 -21.68 -2.81
N LEU A 268 -6.08 -22.19 -2.00
CA LEU A 268 -5.99 -23.62 -1.69
C LEU A 268 -7.25 -24.17 -1.01
N ASP A 269 -7.83 -23.41 -0.08
CA ASP A 269 -9.06 -23.80 0.62
C ASP A 269 -10.30 -23.79 -0.29
N ARG A 270 -10.46 -22.74 -1.10
CA ARG A 270 -11.69 -22.50 -1.90
C ARG A 270 -11.65 -23.13 -3.29
N LEU A 271 -10.52 -23.02 -3.99
CA LEU A 271 -10.37 -23.45 -5.38
C LEU A 271 -9.68 -24.81 -5.49
N GLY A 272 -8.92 -25.19 -4.46
CA GLY A 272 -8.15 -26.42 -4.42
C GLY A 272 -6.80 -26.32 -5.14
N ALA A 273 -5.92 -27.28 -4.84
CA ALA A 273 -4.53 -27.32 -5.28
C ALA A 273 -4.34 -27.26 -6.81
N LYS A 274 -5.22 -27.91 -7.58
CA LYS A 274 -5.09 -27.97 -9.04
C LYS A 274 -5.32 -26.62 -9.71
N ILE A 275 -6.31 -25.86 -9.25
CA ILE A 275 -6.61 -24.54 -9.80
C ILE A 275 -5.54 -23.54 -9.32
N ALA A 276 -5.23 -23.53 -8.02
CA ALA A 276 -4.23 -22.63 -7.45
C ALA A 276 -2.85 -22.77 -8.11
N SER A 277 -2.38 -24.01 -8.35
CA SER A 277 -1.12 -24.27 -9.06
C SER A 277 -1.15 -23.73 -10.49
N LYS A 278 -2.23 -24.01 -11.24
CA LYS A 278 -2.37 -23.54 -12.63
C LYS A 278 -2.37 -22.02 -12.73
N VAL A 279 -2.97 -21.30 -11.77
CA VAL A 279 -2.94 -19.84 -11.72
C VAL A 279 -1.52 -19.33 -11.49
N ILE A 280 -0.80 -19.89 -10.49
CA ILE A 280 0.58 -19.47 -10.18
C ILE A 280 1.54 -19.76 -11.34
N GLU A 281 1.41 -20.91 -12.00
CA GLU A 281 2.28 -21.31 -13.12
C GLU A 281 2.09 -20.43 -14.37
N ASN A 282 0.84 -20.01 -14.63
CA ASN A 282 0.45 -19.36 -15.88
C ASN A 282 0.11 -17.87 -15.72
N CYS A 283 0.24 -17.26 -14.54
CA CYS A 283 -0.14 -15.85 -14.34
C CYS A 283 0.67 -14.84 -15.16
N TRP A 284 1.83 -15.25 -15.70
CA TRP A 284 2.63 -14.45 -16.65
C TRP A 284 2.42 -14.83 -18.11
N ASP A 285 1.62 -15.85 -18.39
CA ASP A 285 1.39 -16.36 -19.74
C ASP A 285 0.27 -15.53 -20.38
N VAL A 286 0.60 -14.29 -20.75
CA VAL A 286 -0.30 -13.39 -21.46
C VAL A 286 -0.18 -13.68 -22.96
N SER A 287 -1.31 -13.92 -23.62
CA SER A 287 -1.40 -14.12 -25.06
C SER A 287 -0.63 -13.03 -25.82
N GLY A 288 0.51 -13.38 -26.41
CA GLY A 288 1.32 -12.49 -27.26
C GLY A 288 2.57 -11.87 -26.62
N CYS A 289 2.81 -12.06 -25.32
CA CYS A 289 4.09 -11.68 -24.68
C CYS A 289 5.00 -12.89 -24.51
N ALA A 290 6.33 -12.67 -24.56
CA ALA A 290 7.31 -13.73 -24.38
C ALA A 290 7.07 -14.49 -23.07
N ASN A 291 7.04 -15.83 -23.14
CA ASN A 291 6.87 -16.68 -21.98
C ASN A 291 8.03 -16.43 -21.00
N TYR A 292 7.72 -16.00 -19.77
CA TYR A 292 8.76 -15.71 -18.79
C TYR A 292 9.58 -16.99 -18.51
N PRO A 293 10.91 -16.95 -18.62
CA PRO A 293 11.75 -18.09 -18.30
C PRO A 293 11.47 -18.61 -16.89
N LYS A 294 11.52 -19.94 -16.71
CA LYS A 294 11.27 -20.58 -15.40
C LYS A 294 12.23 -20.07 -14.33
N GLU A 295 13.44 -19.71 -14.75
CA GLU A 295 14.53 -19.14 -13.97
C GLU A 295 14.15 -17.78 -13.36
N ILE A 296 13.25 -17.02 -14.01
CA ILE A 296 12.71 -15.76 -13.49
C ILE A 296 11.47 -16.01 -12.64
N LYS A 297 10.58 -16.92 -13.05
CA LYS A 297 9.35 -17.23 -12.28
C LYS A 297 9.67 -17.76 -10.87
N ARG A 298 10.69 -18.60 -10.73
CA ARG A 298 11.06 -19.26 -9.46
C ARG A 298 11.43 -18.28 -8.34
N PRO A 299 12.40 -17.36 -8.50
CA PRO A 299 12.73 -16.37 -7.46
C PRO A 299 11.54 -15.52 -7.00
N LEU A 300 10.52 -15.33 -7.85
CA LEU A 300 9.33 -14.55 -7.51
C LEU A 300 8.31 -15.33 -6.69
N VAL A 301 8.11 -16.60 -7.03
CA VAL A 301 7.11 -17.46 -6.36
C VAL A 301 7.68 -18.10 -5.09
N ASN A 302 8.95 -18.49 -5.08
CA ASN A 302 9.55 -19.24 -3.98
C ASN A 302 9.45 -18.56 -2.62
N PRO A 303 9.70 -17.24 -2.46
CA PRO A 303 9.56 -16.58 -1.16
C PRO A 303 8.15 -16.70 -0.58
N VAL A 304 7.12 -16.59 -1.43
CA VAL A 304 5.71 -16.75 -1.03
C VAL A 304 5.44 -18.18 -0.58
N LEU A 305 5.92 -19.18 -1.34
CA LEU A 305 5.70 -20.59 -1.01
C LEU A 305 6.49 -21.04 0.23
N ARG A 306 7.71 -20.54 0.42
CA ARG A 306 8.50 -20.77 1.63
C ARG A 306 7.78 -20.20 2.84
N ARG A 307 7.28 -18.97 2.75
CA ARG A 307 6.50 -18.40 3.84
C ARG A 307 5.27 -19.24 4.18
N LEU A 308 4.47 -19.63 3.19
CA LEU A 308 3.31 -20.49 3.43
C LEU A 308 3.70 -21.86 4.01
N ARG A 309 4.81 -22.46 3.54
CA ARG A 309 5.37 -23.69 4.11
C ARG A 309 5.63 -23.52 5.60
N ASP A 310 6.35 -22.47 5.97
CA ASP A 310 6.77 -22.22 7.35
C ASP A 310 5.55 -21.97 8.24
N GLU A 311 4.56 -21.21 7.74
CA GLU A 311 3.28 -20.96 8.40
C GLU A 311 2.53 -22.29 8.66
N LEU A 312 2.40 -23.14 7.63
CA LEU A 312 1.73 -24.44 7.76
C LEU A 312 2.50 -25.42 8.64
N PHE A 313 3.83 -25.34 8.64
CA PHE A 313 4.69 -26.17 9.47
C PHE A 313 4.50 -25.86 10.95
N ASP A 314 4.52 -24.59 11.33
CA ASP A 314 4.34 -24.14 12.71
C ASP A 314 3.00 -24.62 13.29
N VAL A 315 1.94 -24.46 12.51
CA VAL A 315 0.59 -24.88 12.93
C VAL A 315 0.48 -26.39 13.00
N CYS A 316 1.04 -27.08 12.03
CA CYS A 316 0.97 -28.53 11.99
C CYS A 316 1.76 -29.17 13.15
N THR A 317 2.86 -28.55 13.57
CA THR A 317 3.72 -29.07 14.64
C THR A 317 3.24 -28.69 16.05
N SER A 318 2.46 -27.64 16.20
CA SER A 318 1.96 -27.16 17.50
C SER A 318 1.21 -28.19 18.36
N ASP A 319 0.51 -29.13 17.73
CA ASP A 319 -0.25 -30.21 18.37
C ASP A 319 0.18 -31.60 17.85
N CYS A 320 1.35 -31.67 17.21
CA CYS A 320 1.89 -32.90 16.67
C CYS A 320 2.54 -33.74 17.76
N THR A 321 2.01 -34.92 18.01
CA THR A 321 2.64 -35.88 18.94
C THR A 321 3.94 -36.48 18.38
N ARG A 322 4.16 -36.36 17.08
CA ARG A 322 5.30 -36.94 16.38
C ARG A 322 6.47 -35.97 16.20
N VAL A 323 6.21 -34.69 15.98
CA VAL A 323 7.24 -33.68 15.72
C VAL A 323 7.11 -32.61 16.79
N LEU A 324 8.05 -32.59 17.71
CA LEU A 324 8.23 -31.46 18.63
C LEU A 324 9.12 -30.45 17.90
N THR A 325 8.79 -29.16 17.86
CA THR A 325 9.69 -28.11 17.35
C THR A 325 9.27 -26.73 17.80
N LYS A 326 10.18 -25.76 17.71
CA LYS A 326 9.80 -24.35 17.79
C LYS A 326 9.15 -23.90 16.47
N PRO A 327 8.17 -23.00 16.56
CA PRO A 327 7.70 -22.28 15.38
C PRO A 327 8.86 -21.53 14.72
N ILE A 328 8.84 -21.48 13.39
CA ILE A 328 9.78 -20.77 12.54
C ILE A 328 9.40 -19.30 12.49
N ILE A 329 8.12 -19.00 12.26
CA ILE A 329 7.64 -17.64 11.99
C ILE A 329 6.38 -17.23 12.75
N LEU A 330 5.53 -18.16 13.18
CA LEU A 330 4.30 -17.83 13.91
C LEU A 330 4.52 -17.84 15.41
N ASP A 331 3.91 -16.89 16.11
CA ASP A 331 3.82 -16.99 17.57
C ASP A 331 2.72 -18.00 18.02
N LYS A 332 2.60 -18.18 19.34
CA LYS A 332 1.64 -19.14 19.91
C LYS A 332 0.18 -18.76 19.68
N GLU A 333 -0.14 -17.46 19.73
CA GLU A 333 -1.49 -16.96 19.53
C GLU A 333 -1.86 -17.07 18.05
N GLU A 334 -0.98 -16.62 17.16
CA GLU A 334 -1.11 -16.77 15.70
C GLU A 334 -1.26 -18.23 15.30
N THR A 335 -0.58 -19.16 15.97
CA THR A 335 -0.70 -20.59 15.71
C THR A 335 -2.06 -21.15 16.14
N LYS A 336 -2.54 -20.79 17.34
CA LYS A 336 -3.85 -21.22 17.87
C LYS A 336 -5.00 -20.74 16.98
N ASP A 337 -4.93 -19.47 16.61
CA ASP A 337 -5.95 -18.76 15.83
C ASP A 337 -5.75 -18.92 14.33
N TYR A 338 -4.69 -19.61 13.90
CA TYR A 338 -4.25 -19.66 12.51
C TYR A 338 -5.39 -19.96 11.54
N TRP A 339 -6.17 -20.99 11.83
CA TRP A 339 -7.25 -21.46 10.96
C TRP A 339 -8.52 -20.58 11.00
N LEU A 340 -8.65 -19.67 11.98
CA LEU A 340 -9.76 -18.73 12.05
C LEU A 340 -9.75 -17.76 10.87
N ARG A 341 -8.59 -17.50 10.26
CA ARG A 341 -8.49 -16.67 9.04
C ARG A 341 -9.13 -17.26 7.79
N LEU A 342 -9.58 -18.52 7.83
CA LEU A 342 -10.35 -19.18 6.77
C LEU A 342 -11.85 -19.21 7.07
N ARG A 343 -12.30 -18.44 8.06
CA ARG A 343 -13.70 -18.28 8.44
C ARG A 343 -14.03 -16.80 8.52
N LEU A 344 -15.27 -16.44 8.17
CA LEU A 344 -15.77 -15.11 8.49
C LEU A 344 -15.99 -15.05 10.01
N PRO A 345 -15.55 -13.99 10.70
CA PRO A 345 -15.72 -13.89 12.13
C PRO A 345 -17.20 -13.78 12.50
N GLU A 346 -17.70 -14.78 13.23
CA GLU A 346 -18.86 -14.62 14.12
C GLU A 346 -18.35 -14.05 15.46
N LYS A 347 -19.13 -13.16 16.09
CA LYS A 347 -18.69 -12.40 17.28
C LYS A 347 -18.09 -13.32 18.34
N GLN A 348 -16.81 -13.15 18.69
CA GLN A 348 -16.27 -13.66 19.96
C GLN A 348 -14.96 -12.99 20.41
N ASP A 349 -14.90 -12.78 21.73
CA ASP A 349 -13.82 -12.20 22.55
C ASP A 349 -12.74 -13.23 22.93
N LYS A 350 -11.52 -12.77 23.21
CA LYS A 350 -10.32 -13.57 23.53
C LYS A 350 -9.98 -13.50 25.03
N ASN A 351 -9.35 -14.56 25.56
CA ASN A 351 -8.47 -14.48 26.74
C ASN A 351 -7.31 -15.53 26.75
N ASP A 352 -6.12 -14.98 27.05
CA ASP A 352 -4.90 -15.38 27.79
C ASP A 352 -4.03 -16.66 27.57
N LYS A 353 -2.70 -16.37 27.37
CA LYS A 353 -1.41 -16.74 28.06
C LYS A 353 -1.19 -18.17 28.62
N GLU A 354 0.01 -18.79 28.76
CA GLU A 354 1.45 -18.44 28.68
C GLU A 354 2.34 -19.71 28.47
N SER A 355 3.68 -19.60 28.57
CA SER A 355 4.71 -20.48 27.97
C SER A 355 5.53 -21.42 28.88
N LYS A 356 6.06 -22.53 28.32
CA LYS A 356 7.40 -23.16 28.61
C LYS A 356 8.01 -23.83 27.34
N LYS A 357 9.24 -24.37 27.46
CA LYS A 357 10.41 -24.35 26.54
C LYS A 357 10.84 -25.75 26.01
N ILE A 358 11.52 -25.81 24.82
CA ILE A 358 12.61 -26.76 24.36
C ILE A 358 12.28 -27.98 23.42
N LEU A 359 13.29 -28.31 22.58
CA LEU A 359 13.70 -29.50 21.75
C LEU A 359 12.86 -30.02 20.57
N VAL A 360 13.55 -30.34 19.45
CA VAL A 360 13.01 -31.01 18.27
C VAL A 360 13.32 -32.51 18.27
N THR A 361 12.29 -33.37 18.23
CA THR A 361 12.45 -34.84 18.10
C THR A 361 11.33 -35.41 17.22
N GLU A 362 11.67 -36.24 16.22
CA GLU A 362 10.68 -36.96 15.37
C GLU A 362 10.47 -38.40 15.86
N LEU A 363 9.23 -38.76 16.24
CA LEU A 363 8.86 -40.11 16.72
C LEU A 363 8.20 -40.94 15.62
N PHE A 364 8.96 -41.81 14.96
CA PHE A 364 8.52 -42.61 13.80
C PHE A 364 7.45 -43.69 14.10
N GLY A 365 7.18 -43.98 15.37
CA GLY A 365 6.21 -44.99 15.79
C GLY A 365 4.75 -44.51 15.82
N LEU A 366 4.51 -43.20 15.66
CA LEU A 366 3.17 -42.60 15.75
C LEU A 366 2.58 -42.22 14.38
N PRO A 367 1.26 -42.40 14.18
CA PRO A 367 0.57 -42.02 12.96
C PRO A 367 0.49 -40.48 12.80
N CYS A 368 0.49 -40.01 11.55
CA CYS A 368 0.34 -38.58 11.25
C CYS A 368 -1.13 -38.14 11.36
N LYS A 369 -1.42 -37.09 12.14
CA LYS A 369 -2.77 -36.49 12.24
C LYS A 369 -3.30 -36.01 10.88
N ALA A 370 -2.45 -35.43 10.04
CA ALA A 370 -2.82 -35.01 8.69
C ALA A 370 -3.01 -36.17 7.67
N GLY A 371 -2.95 -37.44 8.12
CA GLY A 371 -3.26 -38.62 7.31
C GLY A 371 -2.13 -39.14 6.42
N PHE A 372 -0.91 -38.59 6.52
CA PHE A 372 0.23 -39.10 5.75
C PHE A 372 0.75 -40.44 6.29
N LYS A 373 1.04 -41.39 5.39
CA LYS A 373 1.65 -42.69 5.73
C LYS A 373 3.18 -42.54 5.90
N LEU A 374 3.60 -42.17 7.11
CA LEU A 374 4.99 -41.83 7.44
C LEU A 374 5.70 -42.97 8.20
N ASN A 375 7.01 -43.15 7.99
CA ASN A 375 7.84 -44.16 8.66
C ASN A 375 9.32 -43.73 8.70
N LYS A 376 10.24 -44.59 9.20
CA LYS A 376 11.69 -44.29 9.26
C LYS A 376 12.33 -43.98 7.89
N LYS A 377 11.69 -44.32 6.77
CA LYS A 377 12.13 -44.03 5.39
C LYS A 377 11.31 -42.90 4.73
N ARG A 378 10.22 -42.45 5.36
CA ARG A 378 9.28 -41.42 4.88
C ARG A 378 9.00 -40.45 6.03
N HIS A 379 9.88 -39.46 6.17
CA HIS A 379 9.80 -38.39 7.17
C HIS A 379 8.60 -37.47 6.93
N CYS A 380 8.28 -36.63 7.92
CA CYS A 380 7.28 -35.58 7.78
C CYS A 380 7.51 -34.76 6.50
N PRO A 381 6.55 -34.68 5.55
CA PRO A 381 6.75 -34.00 4.27
C PRO A 381 7.11 -32.53 4.44
N LEU A 382 6.56 -31.89 5.48
CA LEU A 382 6.87 -30.51 5.87
C LEU A 382 8.31 -30.32 6.40
N GLN A 383 9.03 -31.42 6.68
CA GLN A 383 10.46 -31.45 7.06
C GLN A 383 11.35 -32.11 5.98
N THR A 384 10.79 -32.62 4.89
CA THR A 384 11.56 -33.41 3.90
C THR A 384 12.44 -32.57 2.99
N SER A 385 13.49 -33.21 2.46
CA SER A 385 14.47 -32.66 1.54
C SER A 385 13.88 -31.97 0.30
N GLU A 386 12.69 -32.33 -0.18
CA GLU A 386 12.06 -31.66 -1.33
C GLU A 386 11.54 -30.24 -1.01
N LEU A 387 11.11 -29.95 0.21
CA LEU A 387 10.80 -28.58 0.63
C LEU A 387 12.06 -27.82 1.07
N ASN A 388 13.12 -28.52 1.46
CA ASN A 388 14.45 -27.92 1.64
C ASN A 388 15.08 -27.53 0.29
N LYS A 389 14.64 -28.12 -0.84
CA LYS A 389 14.99 -27.65 -2.20
C LYS A 389 14.38 -26.29 -2.53
N LEU A 390 13.38 -25.80 -1.76
CA LEU A 390 13.00 -24.41 -1.89
C LEU A 390 14.21 -23.51 -1.64
N ASP A 391 15.13 -23.92 -0.75
CA ASP A 391 16.34 -23.20 -0.33
C ASP A 391 17.54 -23.34 -1.29
N ASP A 392 17.44 -24.18 -2.33
CA ASP A 392 18.54 -24.51 -3.25
C ASP A 392 18.19 -24.12 -4.70
N GLU A 393 18.81 -23.06 -5.21
CA GLU A 393 18.49 -22.43 -6.52
C GLU A 393 18.59 -23.37 -7.73
N LYS A 394 19.30 -24.50 -7.58
CA LYS A 394 19.60 -25.46 -8.65
C LYS A 394 18.55 -26.58 -8.83
N ASN A 395 17.56 -26.69 -7.96
CA ASN A 395 16.62 -27.81 -7.99
C ASN A 395 15.27 -27.46 -8.64
N GLU A 396 14.75 -28.34 -9.50
CA GLU A 396 13.44 -28.16 -10.15
C GLU A 396 12.29 -28.45 -9.16
N ILE A 397 11.58 -27.39 -8.77
CA ILE A 397 10.41 -27.44 -7.87
C ILE A 397 9.16 -27.66 -8.71
N ASN A 398 8.37 -28.69 -8.36
CA ASN A 398 7.07 -28.96 -8.97
C ASN A 398 5.96 -28.25 -8.16
N ILE A 399 5.48 -27.11 -8.66
CA ILE A 399 4.47 -26.27 -7.96
C ILE A 399 3.18 -27.05 -7.73
N ALA A 400 2.69 -27.81 -8.71
CA ALA A 400 1.52 -28.68 -8.54
C ALA A 400 1.66 -29.66 -7.37
N ARG A 401 2.84 -30.26 -7.18
CA ARG A 401 3.12 -31.18 -6.06
C ARG A 401 3.18 -30.45 -4.71
N VAL A 402 3.79 -29.27 -4.65
CA VAL A 402 3.80 -28.43 -3.43
C VAL A 402 2.38 -28.01 -3.05
N MET A 403 1.57 -27.59 -4.03
CA MET A 403 0.17 -27.21 -3.81
C MET A 403 -0.69 -28.38 -3.35
N ASP A 404 -0.48 -29.59 -3.88
CA ASP A 404 -1.20 -30.79 -3.41
C ASP A 404 -0.86 -31.11 -1.96
N LEU A 405 0.41 -30.99 -1.57
CA LEU A 405 0.87 -31.18 -0.20
C LEU A 405 0.23 -30.16 0.75
N PHE A 406 0.27 -28.87 0.42
CA PHE A 406 -0.38 -27.83 1.22
C PHE A 406 -1.90 -28.04 1.29
N GLY A 407 -2.54 -28.31 0.16
CA GLY A 407 -3.98 -28.58 0.10
C GLY A 407 -4.42 -29.77 0.94
N LYS A 408 -3.60 -30.83 1.05
CA LYS A 408 -3.86 -31.95 1.97
C LYS A 408 -3.85 -31.52 3.43
N VAL A 409 -2.86 -30.72 3.85
CA VAL A 409 -2.77 -30.19 5.22
C VAL A 409 -3.99 -29.32 5.54
N VAL A 410 -4.32 -28.37 4.66
CA VAL A 410 -5.47 -27.46 4.83
C VAL A 410 -6.79 -28.24 4.97
N ARG A 411 -7.06 -29.19 4.07
CA ARG A 411 -8.29 -30.01 4.12
C ARG A 411 -8.39 -30.83 5.40
N SER A 412 -7.29 -31.47 5.82
CA SER A 412 -7.28 -32.32 7.01
C SER A 412 -7.57 -31.51 8.28
N ARG A 413 -6.88 -30.38 8.46
CA ARG A 413 -7.01 -29.55 9.67
C ARG A 413 -8.36 -28.84 9.76
N LYS A 414 -8.96 -28.47 8.62
CA LYS A 414 -10.32 -27.90 8.59
C LYS A 414 -11.39 -28.90 9.04
N LEU A 415 -11.25 -30.18 8.67
CA LEU A 415 -12.17 -31.25 9.07
C LEU A 415 -12.08 -31.58 10.57
N GLU A 416 -10.89 -31.55 11.15
CA GLU A 416 -10.70 -31.71 12.61
C GLU A 416 -11.43 -30.61 13.40
N LYS A 417 -11.18 -29.33 13.08
CA LYS A 417 -11.85 -28.18 13.75
C LYS A 417 -13.35 -28.02 13.43
N LYS A 418 -13.93 -28.82 12.53
CA LYS A 418 -15.39 -28.90 12.33
C LYS A 418 -16.04 -29.96 13.21
N ARG A 419 -15.26 -30.88 13.79
CA ARG A 419 -15.73 -31.95 14.68
C ARG A 419 -15.59 -31.60 16.16
N GLU A 420 -14.79 -30.59 16.48
CA GLU A 420 -14.56 -30.07 17.86
C GLU A 420 -15.50 -28.92 18.25
N LEU A 421 -16.31 -28.43 17.30
CA LEU A 421 -17.46 -27.54 17.49
C LEU A 421 -18.72 -28.36 17.26
#